data_AF-A0A9D7KLD4-F1
#
_entry.id   AF-A0A9D7KLD4-F1
#
_cell.length_a   1.000
_cell.length_b   1.000
_cell.length_c   1.000
_cell.angle_alpha   90.00
_cell.angle_beta   90.00
_cell.angle_gamma   90.00
#
_symmetry.space_group_name_H-M   'P 1'
#
loop_
_entity.id
_entity.type
_entity.pdbx_description
1 polymer ?
#
loop_
_entity_poly.entity_id
_entity_poly.type
_entity_poly.pdbx_seq_one_letter_code
_entity_poly.pdbx_strand_id
1 'polypeptide(L)'
;MVGFTKIEPGYYQYKFIVDGNWIPDPQNEWKINDGGDNFNSLIKVGEPPTPKRKRSNLPFPKERLPEPVIDDANLIDLYYFSWNRAWDKITHGTKANGFVESYIDEGFNEWIYQWDSNFMVAFAMYANDIFPTMLTLDNFYLKQRHDGYIQRVYSEATGEIAIEPTPDEPVLESATFCLDGVAIL
;
A
#
# COMPACT_ATOMS: atom_id res chain seq x y z
N MET A 1 -31.05 -16.45 -25.49
CA MET A 1 -30.35 -15.25 -25.99
C MET A 1 -29.21 -15.00 -25.01
N VAL A 2 -27.96 -15.28 -25.40
CA VAL A 2 -26.79 -15.11 -24.52
C VAL A 2 -26.40 -13.63 -24.59
N GLY A 3 -26.59 -12.89 -23.50
CA GLY A 3 -26.20 -11.50 -23.41
C GLY A 3 -24.67 -11.42 -23.24
N PHE A 4 -24.00 -10.72 -24.15
CA PHE A 4 -22.59 -10.37 -23.96
C PHE A 4 -22.53 -9.13 -23.07
N THR A 5 -22.10 -9.30 -21.82
CA THR A 5 -21.76 -8.17 -20.96
C THR A 5 -20.44 -7.59 -21.46
N LYS A 6 -20.48 -6.33 -21.90
CA LYS A 6 -19.28 -5.60 -22.31
C LYS A 6 -18.46 -5.27 -21.07
N ILE A 7 -17.19 -5.67 -21.06
CA ILE A 7 -16.22 -5.33 -20.02
C ILE A 7 -15.58 -4.00 -20.41
N GLU A 8 -15.50 -3.06 -19.47
CA GLU A 8 -14.86 -1.77 -19.70
C GLU A 8 -13.33 -1.92 -19.85
N PRO A 9 -12.62 -0.95 -20.46
CA PRO A 9 -11.17 -0.99 -20.50
C PRO A 9 -10.56 -0.97 -19.08
N GLY A 10 -9.64 -1.89 -18.80
CA GLY A 10 -9.13 -2.09 -17.44
C GLY A 10 -8.09 -3.20 -17.34
N TYR A 11 -7.45 -3.28 -16.18
CA TYR A 11 -6.69 -4.45 -15.75
C TYR A 11 -7.59 -5.30 -14.86
N TYR A 12 -7.83 -6.55 -15.24
CA TYR A 12 -8.67 -7.46 -14.49
C TYR A 12 -7.83 -8.64 -13.99
N GLN A 13 -8.04 -9.00 -12.73
CA GLN A 13 -7.37 -10.13 -12.09
C GLN A 13 -8.33 -11.31 -12.03
N TYR A 14 -7.85 -12.52 -12.31
CA TYR A 14 -8.65 -13.74 -12.22
C TYR A 14 -7.80 -14.96 -11.82
N LYS A 15 -8.51 -15.99 -11.37
CA LYS A 15 -8.01 -17.35 -11.14
C LYS A 15 -9.10 -18.35 -11.56
N PHE A 16 -8.71 -19.56 -11.89
CA PHE A 16 -9.64 -20.67 -12.08
C PHE A 16 -9.87 -21.40 -10.76
N ILE A 17 -11.07 -21.97 -10.60
CA ILE A 17 -11.36 -22.92 -9.54
C ILE A 17 -11.37 -24.31 -10.19
N VAL A 18 -10.37 -25.13 -9.89
CA VAL A 18 -10.25 -26.51 -10.38
C VAL A 18 -10.19 -27.45 -9.18
N ASP A 19 -11.14 -28.38 -9.09
CA ASP A 19 -11.28 -29.31 -7.97
C ASP A 19 -11.33 -28.62 -6.60
N GLY A 20 -11.96 -27.44 -6.54
CA GLY A 20 -12.05 -26.61 -5.33
C GLY A 20 -10.81 -25.77 -5.02
N ASN A 21 -9.73 -25.90 -5.79
CA ASN A 21 -8.50 -25.15 -5.61
C ASN A 21 -8.45 -23.94 -6.56
N TRP A 22 -8.07 -22.78 -6.01
CA TRP A 22 -7.82 -21.56 -6.79
C TRP A 22 -6.45 -21.64 -7.45
N ILE A 23 -6.42 -21.72 -8.78
CA ILE A 23 -5.18 -21.76 -9.55
C ILE A 23 -5.07 -20.56 -10.50
N PRO A 24 -3.91 -19.92 -10.64
CA PRO A 24 -3.68 -18.98 -11.75
C PRO A 24 -3.80 -19.73 -13.07
N ASP A 25 -4.19 -19.01 -14.13
CA ASP A 25 -4.15 -19.53 -15.49
C ASP A 25 -2.71 -19.93 -15.86
N PRO A 26 -2.44 -21.23 -16.06
CA PRO A 26 -1.08 -21.71 -16.36
C PRO A 26 -0.55 -21.19 -17.70
N GLN A 27 -1.43 -20.79 -18.61
CA GLN A 27 -1.08 -20.30 -19.94
C GLN A 27 -0.97 -18.77 -20.00
N ASN A 28 -1.46 -18.05 -18.99
CA ASN A 28 -1.32 -16.61 -18.93
C ASN A 28 0.03 -16.23 -18.31
N GLU A 29 0.90 -15.66 -19.13
CA GLU A 29 2.21 -15.16 -18.71
C GLU A 29 2.10 -13.91 -17.83
N TRP A 30 0.99 -13.17 -17.93
CA TRP A 30 0.76 -11.94 -17.17
C TRP A 30 0.16 -12.30 -15.83
N LYS A 31 0.94 -12.06 -14.77
CA LYS A 31 0.57 -12.39 -13.40
C LYS A 31 0.83 -11.20 -12.48
N ILE A 32 0.06 -11.11 -11.42
CA ILE A 32 0.25 -10.13 -10.34
C ILE A 32 0.19 -10.87 -9.00
N ASN A 33 1.10 -10.55 -8.09
CA ASN A 33 1.09 -11.11 -6.74
C ASN A 33 -0.24 -10.75 -6.05
N ASP A 34 -0.83 -11.72 -5.35
CA ASP A 34 -2.15 -11.58 -4.72
C ASP A 34 -2.11 -11.12 -3.26
N GLY A 35 -0.95 -10.70 -2.76
CA GLY A 35 -0.72 -10.34 -1.36
C GLY A 35 -0.16 -11.47 -0.50
N GLY A 36 0.07 -12.67 -1.05
CA GLY A 36 0.71 -13.80 -0.38
C GLY A 36 1.80 -14.46 -1.24
N ASP A 37 1.97 -15.78 -1.09
CA ASP A 37 2.94 -16.58 -1.85
C ASP A 37 2.42 -17.02 -3.24
N ASN A 38 1.28 -16.49 -3.69
CA ASN A 38 0.59 -16.91 -4.90
C ASN A 38 0.32 -15.70 -5.84
N PHE A 39 -0.33 -15.98 -6.98
CA PHE A 39 -0.51 -15.00 -8.05
C PHE A 39 -1.91 -15.07 -8.65
N ASN A 40 -2.48 -13.92 -8.99
CA ASN A 40 -3.61 -13.82 -9.91
C ASN A 40 -3.10 -13.71 -11.35
N SER A 41 -3.85 -14.24 -12.30
CA SER A 41 -3.65 -13.98 -13.72
C SER A 41 -4.23 -12.61 -14.09
N LEU A 42 -3.50 -11.85 -14.88
CA LEU A 42 -3.87 -10.49 -15.27
C LEU A 42 -4.33 -10.49 -16.72
N ILE A 43 -5.48 -9.88 -17.00
CA ILE A 43 -5.94 -9.60 -18.36
C ILE A 43 -6.06 -8.09 -18.54
N LYS A 44 -5.51 -7.61 -19.66
CA LYS A 44 -5.63 -6.23 -20.10
C LYS A 44 -6.76 -6.13 -21.11
N VAL A 45 -7.82 -5.41 -20.77
CA VAL A 45 -8.95 -5.15 -21.68
C VAL A 45 -8.81 -3.73 -22.23
N GLY A 46 -8.73 -3.60 -23.55
CA GLY A 46 -8.57 -2.31 -24.23
C GLY A 46 -7.21 -1.64 -23.96
N GLU A 47 -7.23 -0.30 -23.91
CA GLU A 47 -6.06 0.53 -23.56
C GLU A 47 -6.29 1.20 -22.19
N PRO A 48 -6.21 0.45 -21.08
CA PRO A 48 -6.34 1.04 -19.77
C PRO A 48 -5.24 2.09 -19.56
N PRO A 49 -5.56 3.22 -18.90
CA PRO A 49 -4.56 4.21 -18.56
C PRO A 49 -3.44 3.55 -17.76
N THR A 50 -2.18 3.82 -18.14
CA THR A 50 -1.05 3.44 -17.29
C THR A 50 -1.23 4.12 -15.93
N PRO A 51 -1.15 3.37 -14.80
CA PRO A 51 -1.18 3.98 -13.48
C PRO A 51 -0.10 5.04 -13.40
N LYS A 52 -0.51 6.32 -13.37
CA LYS A 52 0.43 7.42 -13.20
C LYS A 52 0.74 7.50 -11.73
N ARG A 53 1.91 6.98 -11.34
CA ARG A 53 2.44 7.15 -9.98
C ARG A 53 2.51 8.65 -9.70
N LYS A 54 1.69 9.10 -8.74
CA LYS A 54 1.70 10.50 -8.31
C LYS A 54 3.02 10.77 -7.60
N ARG A 55 3.56 11.97 -7.81
CA ARG A 55 4.70 12.47 -7.06
C ARG A 55 4.27 13.70 -6.28
N SER A 56 4.88 13.93 -5.12
CA SER A 56 4.75 15.19 -4.42
C SER A 56 5.15 16.35 -5.34
N ASN A 57 4.32 17.38 -5.40
CA ASN A 57 4.60 18.61 -6.14
C ASN A 57 5.37 19.64 -5.28
N LEU A 58 5.61 19.33 -4.01
CA LEU A 58 6.29 20.23 -3.08
C LEU A 58 7.82 20.05 -3.19
N PRO A 59 8.60 21.13 -3.05
CA PRO A 59 10.06 21.04 -2.98
C PRO A 59 10.50 20.11 -1.85
N PHE A 60 11.48 19.26 -2.14
CA PHE A 60 12.07 18.34 -1.16
C PHE A 60 12.84 19.11 -0.07
N PRO A 61 12.42 19.07 1.21
CA PRO A 61 13.00 19.89 2.27
C PRO A 61 14.24 19.22 2.87
N LYS A 62 15.31 19.12 2.09
CA LYS A 62 16.55 18.41 2.46
C LYS A 62 17.15 18.93 3.78
N GLU A 63 17.02 20.21 4.05
CA GLU A 63 17.60 20.91 5.20
C GLU A 63 16.93 20.55 6.53
N ARG A 64 15.75 19.93 6.49
CA ARG A 64 15.00 19.49 7.69
C ARG A 64 15.25 18.02 8.03
N LEU A 65 16.02 17.31 7.21
CA LEU A 65 16.34 15.91 7.45
C LEU A 65 17.45 15.75 8.49
N PRO A 66 17.53 14.58 9.14
CA PRO A 66 18.68 14.23 9.96
C PRO A 66 19.97 14.29 9.13
N GLU A 67 21.03 14.86 9.68
CA GLU A 67 22.33 14.89 9.03
C GLU A 67 23.01 13.51 9.14
N PRO A 68 23.45 12.91 8.02
CA PRO A 68 24.13 11.62 8.06
C PRO A 68 25.55 11.78 8.61
N VAL A 69 25.91 11.00 9.63
CA VAL A 69 27.28 10.94 10.18
C VAL A 69 28.03 9.78 9.53
N ILE A 70 28.50 9.99 8.30
CA ILE A 70 29.24 8.99 7.51
C ILE A 70 30.24 9.67 6.58
N ASP A 71 31.42 9.08 6.41
CA ASP A 71 32.49 9.59 5.54
C ASP A 71 32.57 8.80 4.23
N ASP A 72 31.44 8.69 3.54
CA ASP A 72 31.33 8.09 2.20
C ASP A 72 30.31 8.88 1.37
N ALA A 73 30.80 9.57 0.35
CA ALA A 73 29.97 10.41 -0.51
C ALA A 73 28.85 9.62 -1.23
N ASN A 74 29.11 8.37 -1.63
CA ASN A 74 28.09 7.56 -2.31
C ASN A 74 26.94 7.18 -1.37
N LEU A 75 27.27 6.92 -0.10
CA LEU A 75 26.26 6.61 0.91
C LEU A 75 25.48 7.86 1.33
N ILE A 76 26.12 9.02 1.36
CA ILE A 76 25.43 10.32 1.55
C ILE A 76 24.46 10.58 0.39
N ASP A 77 24.88 10.34 -0.85
CA ASP A 77 24.01 10.50 -2.02
C ASP A 77 22.84 9.54 -1.99
N LEU A 78 23.08 8.26 -1.65
CA LEU A 78 22.03 7.26 -1.49
C LEU A 78 21.05 7.64 -0.36
N TYR A 79 21.54 8.16 0.75
CA TYR A 79 20.74 8.61 1.88
C TYR A 79 19.73 9.69 1.46
N TYR A 80 20.21 10.78 0.84
CA TYR A 80 19.32 11.86 0.39
C TYR A 80 18.44 11.45 -0.78
N PHE A 81 18.91 10.57 -1.67
CA PHE A 81 18.09 10.00 -2.72
C PHE A 81 16.90 9.22 -2.15
N SER A 82 17.13 8.41 -1.12
CA SER A 82 16.11 7.57 -0.48
C SER A 82 15.02 8.44 0.17
N TRP A 83 15.43 9.48 0.91
CA TRP A 83 14.49 10.47 1.46
C TRP A 83 13.69 11.20 0.40
N ASN A 84 14.32 11.60 -0.71
CA ASN A 84 13.60 12.26 -1.81
C ASN A 84 12.60 11.32 -2.48
N ARG A 85 12.93 10.03 -2.61
CA ARG A 85 11.99 9.02 -3.11
C ARG A 85 10.81 8.81 -2.17
N ALA A 86 11.02 8.81 -0.85
CA ALA A 86 9.94 8.77 0.12
C ALA A 86 9.09 10.05 0.09
N TRP A 87 9.71 11.22 -0.10
CA TRP A 87 9.01 12.50 -0.24
C TRP A 87 8.08 12.51 -1.45
N ASP A 88 8.53 11.96 -2.58
CA ASP A 88 7.72 11.78 -3.78
C ASP A 88 6.45 10.95 -3.50
N LYS A 89 6.43 10.13 -2.45
CA LYS A 89 5.34 9.23 -2.09
C LYS A 89 4.30 9.80 -1.14
N ILE A 90 4.47 11.05 -0.68
CA ILE A 90 3.43 11.69 0.11
C ILE A 90 2.22 11.97 -0.78
N THR A 91 1.07 11.45 -0.36
CA THR A 91 -0.21 11.57 -1.05
C THR A 91 -1.30 11.96 -0.05
N HIS A 92 -2.53 12.11 -0.55
CA HIS A 92 -3.66 12.63 0.22
C HIS A 92 -4.88 11.74 0.08
N GLY A 93 -5.59 11.54 1.20
CA GLY A 93 -6.90 10.91 1.22
C GLY A 93 -7.93 11.69 0.42
N THR A 94 -9.00 11.01 0.06
CA THR A 94 -10.16 11.60 -0.62
C THR A 94 -11.41 11.37 0.22
N LYS A 95 -12.47 12.13 -0.06
CA LYS A 95 -13.77 11.86 0.55
C LYS A 95 -14.30 10.46 0.23
N ALA A 96 -13.90 9.89 -0.92
CA ALA A 96 -14.36 8.58 -1.36
C ALA A 96 -13.73 7.44 -0.56
N ASN A 97 -12.41 7.49 -0.33
CA ASN A 97 -11.70 6.45 0.43
C ASN A 97 -11.72 6.66 1.96
N GLY A 98 -11.98 7.89 2.41
CA GLY A 98 -11.99 8.24 3.82
C GLY A 98 -10.64 8.09 4.50
N PHE A 99 -9.55 8.18 3.75
CA PHE A 99 -8.19 8.25 4.28
C PHE A 99 -7.88 9.64 4.83
N VAL A 100 -6.83 9.71 5.65
CA VAL A 100 -6.36 10.95 6.27
C VAL A 100 -5.90 11.98 5.23
N GLU A 101 -5.79 13.22 5.69
CA GLU A 101 -5.39 14.36 4.88
C GLU A 101 -4.04 14.21 4.19
N SER A 102 -3.10 13.45 4.75
CA SER A 102 -1.78 13.20 4.19
C SER A 102 -1.21 11.89 4.72
N TYR A 103 -0.65 11.06 3.85
CA TYR A 103 0.01 9.80 4.21
C TYR A 103 1.10 9.43 3.20
N ILE A 104 1.95 8.47 3.56
CA ILE A 104 3.00 7.93 2.70
C ILE A 104 2.46 6.70 1.96
N ASP A 105 2.50 6.72 0.63
CA ASP A 105 2.07 5.61 -0.24
C ASP A 105 3.27 4.79 -0.76
N GLU A 106 3.31 3.49 -0.46
CA GLU A 106 4.31 2.57 -1.00
C GLU A 106 4.29 2.53 -2.55
N GLY A 107 3.13 2.80 -3.16
CA GLY A 107 2.84 2.92 -4.59
C GLY A 107 3.30 1.70 -5.38
N PHE A 108 3.06 0.53 -4.78
CA PHE A 108 3.25 -0.77 -5.40
C PHE A 108 2.14 -1.04 -6.41
N ASN A 109 0.88 -0.90 -5.99
CA ASN A 109 -0.33 -1.01 -6.82
C ASN A 109 -1.46 -0.10 -6.28
N GLU A 110 -2.73 -0.39 -6.61
CA GLU A 110 -3.90 0.45 -6.28
C GLU A 110 -4.44 0.22 -4.85
N TRP A 111 -3.64 -0.39 -3.99
CA TRP A 111 -3.97 -0.73 -2.62
C TRP A 111 -2.94 -0.13 -1.67
N ILE A 112 -3.37 0.23 -0.47
CA ILE A 112 -2.49 0.58 0.65
C ILE A 112 -2.28 -0.64 1.55
N TYR A 113 -1.03 -1.02 1.82
CA TYR A 113 -0.69 -2.15 2.69
C TYR A 113 -0.18 -1.69 4.05
N GLN A 114 -0.74 -2.27 5.11
CA GLN A 114 -0.36 -1.97 6.50
C GLN A 114 1.10 -2.35 6.77
N TRP A 115 1.54 -3.52 6.31
CA TRP A 115 2.90 -4.01 6.48
C TRP A 115 3.93 -3.01 5.94
N ASP A 116 3.80 -2.66 4.66
CA ASP A 116 4.65 -1.70 3.96
C ASP A 116 4.60 -0.32 4.64
N SER A 117 3.40 0.13 5.02
CA SER A 117 3.21 1.38 5.77
C SER A 117 4.01 1.41 7.07
N ASN A 118 4.09 0.29 7.81
CA ASN A 118 4.88 0.23 9.04
C ASN A 118 6.39 0.44 8.78
N PHE A 119 6.94 -0.12 7.69
CA PHE A 119 8.34 0.13 7.32
C PHE A 119 8.56 1.57 6.88
N MET A 120 7.63 2.13 6.10
CA MET A 120 7.71 3.52 5.67
C MET A 120 7.66 4.48 6.85
N VAL A 121 6.85 4.19 7.87
CA VAL A 121 6.76 4.96 9.10
C VAL A 121 8.03 4.81 9.93
N ALA A 122 8.56 3.61 10.10
CA ALA A 122 9.83 3.40 10.79
C ALA A 122 11.00 4.14 10.11
N PHE A 123 11.03 4.15 8.77
CA PHE A 123 11.99 4.94 7.99
C PHE A 123 11.79 6.44 8.24
N ALA A 124 10.56 6.92 8.16
CA ALA A 124 10.24 8.34 8.19
C ALA A 124 10.19 8.95 9.61
N MET A 125 10.20 8.13 10.67
CA MET A 125 10.02 8.60 12.06
C MET A 125 11.04 9.66 12.48
N TYR A 126 12.25 9.62 11.92
CA TYR A 126 13.32 10.57 12.20
C TYR A 126 13.10 11.95 11.57
N ALA A 127 12.08 12.10 10.72
CA ALA A 127 11.68 13.34 10.07
C ALA A 127 10.15 13.57 10.22
N ASN A 128 9.60 13.23 11.38
CA ASN A 128 8.16 13.30 11.65
C ASN A 128 7.56 14.73 11.60
N ASP A 129 8.41 15.76 11.62
CA ASP A 129 8.01 17.16 11.45
C ASP A 129 7.69 17.54 9.99
N ILE A 130 8.06 16.69 9.03
CA ILE A 130 7.81 16.88 7.59
C ILE A 130 7.12 15.69 6.91
N PHE A 131 7.26 14.48 7.45
CA PHE A 131 6.56 13.30 6.94
C PHE A 131 5.30 13.00 7.76
N PRO A 132 4.18 12.59 7.12
CA PRO A 132 2.95 12.24 7.82
C PRO A 132 3.03 10.84 8.42
N THR A 133 3.95 10.60 9.35
CA THR A 133 4.30 9.22 9.79
C THR A 133 3.13 8.57 10.55
N MET A 134 2.73 9.12 11.69
CA MET A 134 1.62 8.57 12.47
C MET A 134 0.29 8.68 11.73
N LEU A 135 0.08 9.77 10.98
CA LEU A 135 -1.08 9.96 10.11
C LEU A 135 -1.21 8.83 9.08
N THR A 136 -0.10 8.27 8.59
CA THR A 136 -0.14 7.11 7.69
C THR A 136 -0.75 5.90 8.36
N LEU A 137 -0.45 5.65 9.64
CA LEU A 137 -1.05 4.55 10.40
C LEU A 137 -2.51 4.80 10.75
N ASP A 138 -2.93 6.06 10.90
CA ASP A 138 -4.32 6.42 11.17
C ASP A 138 -5.28 5.95 10.06
N ASN A 139 -4.81 5.79 8.81
CA ASN A 139 -5.61 5.17 7.75
C ASN A 139 -6.14 3.78 8.12
N PHE A 140 -5.39 3.05 8.94
CA PHE A 140 -5.75 1.71 9.41
C PHE A 140 -6.51 1.79 10.74
N TYR A 141 -6.00 2.56 11.72
CA TYR A 141 -6.63 2.66 13.04
C TYR A 141 -8.03 3.28 12.99
N LEU A 142 -8.27 4.28 12.15
CA LEU A 142 -9.61 4.89 11.99
C LEU A 142 -10.64 3.93 11.38
N LYS A 143 -10.17 2.85 10.75
CA LYS A 143 -11.00 1.80 10.16
C LYS A 143 -11.00 0.52 11.00
N GLN A 144 -10.55 0.58 12.25
CA GLN A 144 -10.64 -0.54 13.19
C GLN A 144 -12.11 -0.92 13.42
N ARG A 145 -12.38 -2.21 13.33
CA ARG A 145 -13.71 -2.77 13.60
C ARG A 145 -14.00 -2.79 15.09
N HIS A 146 -15.28 -2.96 15.44
CA HIS A 146 -15.72 -3.04 16.83
C HIS A 146 -15.13 -4.25 17.59
N ASP A 147 -14.73 -5.31 16.89
CA ASP A 147 -14.06 -6.48 17.48
C ASP A 147 -12.54 -6.27 17.66
N GLY A 148 -12.03 -5.07 17.37
CA GLY A 148 -10.63 -4.72 17.50
C GLY A 148 -9.79 -5.08 16.27
N TYR A 149 -10.36 -5.75 15.27
CA TYR A 149 -9.64 -6.12 14.07
C TYR A 149 -9.32 -4.91 13.20
N ILE A 150 -8.09 -4.85 12.69
CA ILE A 150 -7.62 -3.83 11.75
C ILE A 150 -7.25 -4.54 10.45
N GLN A 151 -7.93 -4.18 9.35
CA GLN A 151 -7.64 -4.76 8.04
C GLN A 151 -6.26 -4.32 7.54
N ARG A 152 -5.56 -5.25 6.88
CA ARG A 152 -4.22 -5.03 6.32
C ARG A 152 -4.18 -4.23 5.03
N VAL A 153 -5.23 -4.32 4.21
CA VAL A 153 -5.21 -3.82 2.83
C VAL A 153 -6.52 -3.13 2.49
N TYR A 154 -6.42 -1.89 2.03
CA TYR A 154 -7.55 -1.09 1.55
C TYR A 154 -7.29 -0.55 0.15
N SER A 155 -8.35 -0.44 -0.65
CA SER A 155 -8.30 0.19 -1.97
C SER A 155 -7.96 1.67 -1.82
N GLU A 156 -6.99 2.17 -2.57
CA GLU A 156 -6.68 3.60 -2.57
C GLU A 156 -7.78 4.46 -3.18
N ALA A 157 -8.57 3.87 -4.10
CA ALA A 157 -9.63 4.57 -4.79
C ALA A 157 -10.90 4.69 -3.92
N THR A 158 -11.28 3.60 -3.25
CA THR A 158 -12.58 3.47 -2.56
C THR A 158 -12.47 3.32 -1.04
N GLY A 159 -11.29 2.98 -0.51
CA GLY A 159 -11.11 2.69 0.91
C GLY A 159 -11.79 1.39 1.37
N GLU A 160 -12.28 0.58 0.42
CA GLU A 160 -12.87 -0.73 0.67
C GLU A 160 -11.77 -1.76 0.94
N ILE A 161 -12.11 -2.77 1.73
CA ILE A 161 -11.20 -3.87 2.07
C ILE A 161 -10.94 -4.76 0.86
N ALA A 162 -9.73 -5.30 0.75
CA ALA A 162 -9.42 -6.25 -0.33
C ALA A 162 -10.14 -7.59 -0.16
N ILE A 163 -9.94 -8.25 0.98
CA ILE A 163 -10.50 -9.58 1.31
C ILE A 163 -10.77 -9.61 2.82
N GLU A 164 -11.94 -10.14 3.23
CA GLU A 164 -12.24 -10.40 4.65
C GLU A 164 -11.43 -11.60 5.16
N PRO A 165 -10.93 -11.56 6.41
CA PRO A 165 -10.28 -12.71 7.02
C PRO A 165 -11.17 -13.95 7.01
N THR A 166 -10.57 -15.09 6.73
CA THR A 166 -11.22 -16.40 6.72
C THR A 166 -10.66 -17.26 7.86
N PRO A 167 -11.32 -18.37 8.24
CA PRO A 167 -10.76 -19.29 9.24
C PRO A 167 -9.39 -19.87 8.83
N ASP A 168 -9.16 -20.07 7.53
CA ASP A 168 -7.93 -20.67 6.98
C ASP A 168 -6.81 -19.63 6.80
N GLU A 169 -7.19 -18.40 6.47
CA GLU A 169 -6.31 -17.24 6.43
C GLU A 169 -6.89 -16.19 7.38
N PRO A 170 -6.53 -16.19 8.67
CA PRO A 170 -7.08 -15.26 9.63
C PRO A 170 -6.59 -13.81 9.43
N VAL A 171 -5.66 -13.59 8.49
CA VAL A 171 -5.11 -12.28 8.08
C VAL A 171 -4.56 -11.46 9.27
N LEU A 172 -4.22 -12.12 10.38
CA LEU A 172 -3.50 -11.49 11.50
C LEU A 172 -2.06 -11.25 11.10
N GLU A 173 -1.63 -9.99 11.04
CA GLU A 173 -0.22 -9.65 10.97
C GLU A 173 0.23 -8.92 12.23
N SER A 174 1.40 -9.32 12.73
CA SER A 174 1.93 -9.07 14.06
C SER A 174 2.47 -7.65 14.29
N ALA A 175 2.30 -6.72 13.35
CA ALA A 175 2.88 -5.39 13.49
C ALA A 175 2.28 -4.59 14.66
N THR A 176 1.07 -4.96 15.11
CA THR A 176 0.45 -4.38 16.32
C THR A 176 1.20 -4.75 17.61
N PHE A 177 1.91 -5.89 17.66
CA PHE A 177 2.61 -6.32 18.88
C PHE A 177 3.95 -5.60 19.14
N CYS A 178 4.53 -4.92 18.14
CA CYS A 178 5.84 -4.29 18.31
C CYS A 178 5.79 -2.83 18.80
N LEU A 179 4.61 -2.21 18.93
CA LEU A 179 4.47 -0.85 19.46
C LEU A 179 3.75 -0.77 20.82
N ASP A 180 3.26 -1.90 21.35
CA ASP A 180 2.62 -2.02 22.67
C ASP A 180 3.63 -1.97 23.84
N GLY A 181 4.67 -1.14 23.71
CA GLY A 181 5.51 -0.69 24.82
C GLY A 181 5.11 0.69 25.37
N VAL A 182 4.21 1.42 24.69
CA VAL A 182 3.75 2.73 25.16
C VAL A 182 2.24 2.86 24.94
N ALA A 183 1.49 2.45 25.95
CA ALA A 183 0.16 2.97 26.17
C ALA A 183 0.26 4.51 26.31
N ILE A 184 -0.17 5.24 25.29
CA ILE A 184 -0.44 6.67 25.42
C ILE A 184 -1.88 6.77 25.93
N LEU A 185 -1.97 6.98 27.25
CA LEU A 185 -3.07 7.51 28.09
C LEU A 185 -4.53 7.24 27.67
#